data_AF-A0A3N6ES56-F1
#
_entry.id   AF-A0A3N6ES56-F1
#
_cell.length_a   1.000
_cell.length_b   1.000
_cell.length_c   1.000
_cell.angle_alpha   90.00
_cell.angle_beta   90.00
_cell.angle_gamma   90.00
#
_symmetry.space_group_name_H-M   'P 1'
#
loop_
_entity.id
_entity.type
_entity.pdbx_description
1 polymer ?
#
loop_
_entity_poly.entity_id
_entity_poly.type
_entity_poly.pdbx_seq_one_letter_code
_entity_poly.pdbx_strand_id
1 'polypeptide(L)'
;MTDPMAPDDVLRACGYLEAVWRDEETDTAALLRHEPGETPTAVLLTDLGESIMQQLLPGQAGIHDGMPDHELAAAAEKMRTDPTVQVSRVLLETLKALAPTATPDQTEIIARALISYLLSISDATENDVLPMLDTLRQAAIQRSSDPSA
;
A
#
# COMPACT_ATOMS: atom_id res chain seq x y z
N MET A 1 8.89 4.45 13.00
CA MET A 1 9.28 4.03 11.65
C MET A 1 8.89 2.58 11.53
N THR A 2 7.89 2.28 10.69
CA THR A 2 7.65 0.90 10.27
C THR A 2 8.85 0.48 9.44
N ASP A 3 9.43 -0.70 9.69
CA ASP A 3 10.50 -1.20 8.83
C ASP A 3 9.97 -1.32 7.40
N PRO A 4 10.78 -0.95 6.38
CA PRO A 4 10.35 -1.04 5.00
C PRO A 4 10.02 -2.50 4.67
N MET A 5 8.86 -2.72 4.04
CA MET A 5 8.46 -4.06 3.59
C MET A 5 9.56 -4.71 2.76
N ALA A 6 9.79 -6.00 3.03
CA ALA A 6 10.73 -6.81 2.26
C ALA A 6 10.32 -6.81 0.77
N PRO A 7 11.29 -6.83 -0.16
CA PRO A 7 10.99 -6.87 -1.59
C PRO A 7 10.00 -7.98 -1.99
N ASP A 8 10.18 -9.19 -1.47
CA ASP A 8 9.32 -10.34 -1.80
C ASP A 8 7.88 -10.16 -1.31
N ASP A 9 7.71 -9.51 -0.15
CA ASP A 9 6.39 -9.18 0.40
C ASP A 9 5.66 -8.15 -0.47
N VAL A 10 6.39 -7.15 -0.99
CA VAL A 10 5.84 -6.19 -1.96
C VAL A 10 5.44 -6.91 -3.25
N LEU A 11 6.26 -7.83 -3.75
CA LEU A 11 5.95 -8.60 -4.96
C LEU A 11 4.70 -9.47 -4.78
N ARG A 12 4.55 -10.15 -3.63
CA ARG A 12 3.34 -10.94 -3.30
C ARG A 12 2.10 -10.07 -3.21
N ALA A 13 2.17 -8.94 -2.52
CA ALA A 13 1.06 -8.00 -2.39
C ALA A 13 0.64 -7.44 -3.77
N CYS A 14 1.61 -7.01 -4.59
CA CYS A 14 1.32 -6.52 -5.95
C CYS A 14 0.73 -7.61 -6.84
N GLY A 15 1.24 -8.86 -6.77
CA GLY A 15 0.69 -9.98 -7.51
C GLY A 15 -0.77 -10.27 -7.13
N TYR A 16 -1.10 -10.19 -5.84
CA TYR A 16 -2.48 -10.39 -5.40
C TYR A 16 -3.41 -9.26 -5.85
N LEU A 17 -2.97 -8.00 -5.75
CA LEU A 17 -3.74 -6.85 -6.25
C LEU A 17 -4.00 -6.94 -7.75
N GLU A 18 -3.01 -7.38 -8.53
CA GLU A 18 -3.17 -7.60 -9.97
C GLU A 18 -4.16 -8.72 -10.27
N ALA A 19 -4.05 -9.87 -9.59
CA ALA A 19 -4.97 -10.99 -9.77
C ALA A 19 -6.43 -10.59 -9.42
N VAL A 20 -6.62 -9.84 -8.33
CA VAL A 20 -7.94 -9.29 -7.96
C VAL A 20 -8.44 -8.28 -9.00
N TRP A 21 -7.57 -7.42 -9.53
CA TRP A 21 -7.94 -6.44 -10.54
C TRP A 21 -8.35 -7.09 -11.87
N ARG A 22 -7.70 -8.19 -12.24
CA ARG A 22 -7.99 -8.95 -13.47
C ARG A 22 -9.13 -9.97 -13.32
N ASP A 23 -9.71 -10.09 -12.12
CA ASP A 23 -10.67 -11.14 -11.76
C ASP A 23 -10.13 -12.58 -12.02
N GLU A 24 -8.83 -12.79 -11.77
CA GLU A 24 -8.13 -14.07 -11.97
C GLU A 24 -8.24 -14.98 -10.73
N GLU A 25 -9.39 -15.65 -10.58
CA GLU A 25 -9.70 -16.49 -9.40
C GLU A 25 -8.66 -17.59 -9.11
N THR A 26 -8.05 -18.16 -10.15
CA THR A 26 -7.02 -19.20 -9.97
C THR A 26 -5.76 -18.64 -9.32
N ASP A 27 -5.38 -17.41 -9.67
CA ASP A 27 -4.17 -16.76 -9.19
C ASP A 27 -4.38 -16.19 -7.78
N THR A 28 -5.56 -15.63 -7.49
CA THR A 28 -5.92 -15.22 -6.13
C THR A 28 -5.93 -16.42 -5.19
N ALA A 29 -6.52 -17.55 -5.58
CA ALA A 29 -6.51 -18.78 -4.78
C ALA A 29 -5.08 -19.31 -4.55
N ALA A 30 -4.20 -19.20 -5.57
CA ALA A 30 -2.82 -19.61 -5.43
C ALA A 30 -2.05 -18.75 -4.42
N LEU A 31 -2.25 -17.43 -4.46
CA LEU A 31 -1.57 -16.43 -3.63
C LEU A 31 -2.12 -16.32 -2.20
N LEU A 32 -3.29 -16.88 -1.91
CA LEU A 32 -3.80 -17.03 -0.55
C LEU A 32 -3.16 -18.20 0.20
N ARG A 33 -2.56 -19.16 -0.51
CA ARG A 33 -1.78 -20.22 0.11
C ARG A 33 -0.50 -19.60 0.67
N HIS A 34 -0.32 -19.77 1.97
CA HIS A 34 0.86 -19.32 2.70
C HIS A 34 1.38 -20.48 3.54
N GLU A 35 2.70 -20.58 3.66
CA GLU A 35 3.33 -21.57 4.53
C GLU A 35 3.27 -21.12 6.00
N PRO A 36 3.35 -22.05 6.97
CA PRO A 36 3.43 -21.69 8.38
C PRO A 36 4.61 -20.75 8.65
N GLY A 37 4.31 -19.56 9.18
CA GLY A 37 5.31 -18.53 9.49
C GLY A 37 5.44 -17.43 8.43
N GLU A 38 4.78 -17.57 7.28
CA GLU A 38 4.64 -16.47 6.33
C GLU A 38 3.59 -15.46 6.80
N THR A 39 3.80 -14.18 6.46
CA THR A 39 2.84 -13.12 6.71
C THR A 39 1.58 -13.35 5.85
N PRO A 40 0.37 -13.33 6.44
CA PRO A 40 -0.87 -13.50 5.68
C PRO A 40 -1.03 -12.44 4.59
N THR A 41 -1.57 -12.82 3.43
CA THR A 41 -1.74 -11.92 2.28
C THR A 41 -2.49 -10.63 2.64
N ALA A 42 -3.58 -10.73 3.40
CA ALA A 42 -4.33 -9.55 3.84
C ALA A 42 -3.47 -8.55 4.64
N VAL A 43 -2.54 -9.03 5.46
CA VAL A 43 -1.62 -8.18 6.23
C VAL A 43 -0.64 -7.50 5.29
N LEU A 44 -0.06 -8.25 4.35
CA LEU A 44 0.83 -7.69 3.31
C LEU A 44 0.16 -6.58 2.51
N LEU A 45 -1.11 -6.74 2.15
CA LEU A 45 -1.87 -5.70 1.44
C LEU A 45 -1.98 -4.42 2.26
N THR A 46 -2.27 -4.54 3.56
CA THR A 46 -2.41 -3.37 4.43
C THR A 46 -1.08 -2.70 4.73
N ASP A 47 0.01 -3.46 4.85
CA ASP A 47 1.35 -2.89 5.04
C ASP A 47 1.82 -2.19 3.76
N LEU A 48 1.47 -2.72 2.59
CA LEU A 48 1.75 -2.06 1.30
C LEU A 48 0.96 -0.75 1.20
N GLY A 49 -0.33 -0.78 1.57
CA GLY A 49 -1.18 0.41 1.64
C GLY A 49 -0.61 1.50 2.56
N GLU A 50 -0.13 1.11 3.74
CA GLU A 50 0.55 2.02 4.67
C GLU A 50 1.80 2.63 4.07
N SER A 51 2.63 1.79 3.44
CA SER A 51 3.87 2.23 2.81
C SER A 51 3.62 3.26 1.70
N ILE A 52 2.61 3.01 0.85
CA ILE A 52 2.23 3.94 -0.22
C ILE A 52 1.68 5.26 0.36
N MET A 53 0.83 5.20 1.38
CA MET A 53 0.30 6.40 2.03
C MET A 53 1.39 7.26 2.66
N GLN A 54 2.37 6.64 3.32
CA GLN A 54 3.50 7.34 3.91
C GLN A 54 4.37 8.04 2.86
N GLN A 55 4.38 7.57 1.62
CA GLN A 55 5.10 8.19 0.51
C GLN A 55 4.28 9.29 -0.18
N LEU A 56 2.99 9.08 -0.41
CA LEU A 56 2.15 10.01 -1.18
C LEU A 56 1.67 11.22 -0.37
N LEU A 57 1.19 11.01 0.87
CA LEU A 57 0.55 12.06 1.65
C LEU A 57 1.47 13.24 2.00
N PRO A 58 2.76 13.04 2.35
CA PRO A 58 3.67 14.16 2.57
C PRO A 58 3.80 15.05 1.33
N GLY A 59 3.97 14.44 0.14
CA GLY A 59 4.07 15.19 -1.12
C GLY A 59 2.82 16.03 -1.40
N GLN A 60 1.63 15.50 -1.13
CA GLN A 60 0.36 16.24 -1.26
C GLN A 60 0.23 17.39 -0.26
N ALA A 61 0.80 17.24 0.94
CA ALA A 61 0.89 18.32 1.91
C ALA A 61 1.94 19.37 1.55
N GLY A 62 2.70 19.17 0.46
CA GLY A 62 3.79 20.02 0.01
C GLY A 62 5.11 19.74 0.74
N ILE A 63 5.22 18.65 1.48
CA ILE A 63 6.44 18.26 2.21
C ILE A 63 7.45 17.67 1.21
N HIS A 64 8.65 18.24 1.19
CA HIS A 64 9.77 17.80 0.38
C HIS A 64 11.10 18.02 1.11
N ASP A 65 12.14 17.33 0.67
CA ASP A 65 13.47 17.46 1.25
C ASP A 65 14.03 18.89 1.10
N GLY A 66 14.83 19.30 2.09
CA GLY A 66 15.47 20.62 2.10
C GLY A 66 14.57 21.77 2.57
N MET A 67 13.36 21.48 3.04
CA MET A 67 12.45 22.49 3.58
C MET A 67 12.95 23.03 4.94
N PRO A 68 12.87 24.36 5.19
CA PRO A 68 13.14 24.93 6.50
C PRO A 68 12.23 24.37 7.61
N ASP A 69 12.76 24.17 8.82
CA ASP A 69 12.04 23.55 9.95
C ASP A 69 10.67 24.18 10.26
N HIS A 70 10.54 25.50 10.10
CA HIS A 70 9.28 26.20 10.36
C HIS A 70 8.21 25.95 9.28
N GLU A 71 8.62 25.79 8.02
CA GLU A 71 7.74 25.42 6.92
C GLU A 71 7.34 23.94 7.04
N LEU A 72 8.29 23.07 7.45
CA LEU A 72 8.02 21.67 7.71
C LEU A 72 6.98 21.50 8.83
N ALA A 73 7.11 22.24 9.93
CA ALA A 73 6.15 22.21 11.03
C ALA A 73 4.75 22.67 10.58
N ALA A 74 4.66 23.71 9.76
CA ALA A 74 3.39 24.20 9.22
C ALA A 74 2.74 23.18 8.25
N ALA A 75 3.53 22.55 7.37
CA ALA A 75 3.04 21.53 6.45
C ALA A 75 2.60 20.25 7.18
N ALA A 76 3.35 19.84 8.21
CA ALA A 76 2.98 18.71 9.07
C ALA A 76 1.68 18.98 9.84
N GLU A 77 1.49 20.21 10.35
CA GLU A 77 0.26 20.60 11.03
C GLU A 77 -0.93 20.62 10.06
N LYS A 78 -0.74 21.15 8.85
CA LYS A 78 -1.75 21.09 7.79
C LYS A 78 -2.18 19.65 7.52
N MET A 79 -1.22 18.75 7.29
CA MET A 79 -1.46 17.32 7.08
C MET A 79 -2.16 16.67 8.28
N ARG A 80 -1.83 17.06 9.51
CA ARG A 80 -2.48 16.57 10.74
C ARG A 80 -3.95 17.00 10.82
N THR A 81 -4.31 18.17 10.32
CA THR A 81 -5.69 18.68 10.32
C THR A 81 -6.48 18.35 9.06
N ASP A 82 -5.83 17.76 8.05
CA ASP A 82 -6.46 17.44 6.77
C ASP A 82 -7.48 16.28 6.91
N PRO A 83 -8.77 16.50 6.61
CA PRO A 83 -9.78 15.47 6.72
C PRO A 83 -9.53 14.24 5.84
N THR A 84 -8.95 14.42 4.65
CA THR A 84 -8.62 13.32 3.74
C THR A 84 -7.54 12.44 4.34
N VAL A 85 -6.50 13.04 4.94
CA VAL A 85 -5.45 12.30 5.66
C VAL A 85 -6.03 11.54 6.86
N GLN A 86 -6.92 12.17 7.63
CA GLN A 86 -7.53 11.55 8.79
C GLN A 86 -8.43 10.37 8.43
N VAL A 87 -9.31 10.54 7.44
CA VAL A 87 -10.17 9.45 6.94
C VAL A 87 -9.34 8.32 6.36
N SER A 88 -8.29 8.65 5.61
CA SER A 88 -7.36 7.66 5.07
C SER A 88 -6.69 6.82 6.16
N ARG A 89 -6.23 7.47 7.24
CA ARG A 89 -5.63 6.78 8.39
C ARG A 89 -6.63 5.86 9.07
N VAL A 90 -7.85 6.33 9.33
CA VAL A 90 -8.91 5.52 9.95
C VAL A 90 -9.25 4.31 9.08
N LEU A 91 -9.36 4.50 7.76
CA LEU A 91 -9.59 3.40 6.82
C LEU A 91 -8.47 2.36 6.93
N LEU A 92 -7.22 2.79 6.82
CA LEU A 92 -6.07 1.91 6.87
C LEU A 92 -5.94 1.17 8.21
N GLU A 93 -6.11 1.87 9.33
CA GLU A 93 -6.10 1.27 10.68
C GLU A 93 -7.21 0.22 10.82
N THR A 94 -8.40 0.50 10.27
CA THR A 94 -9.51 -0.45 10.25
C THR A 94 -9.17 -1.69 9.43
N LEU A 95 -8.61 -1.53 8.23
CA LEU A 95 -8.20 -2.65 7.39
C LEU A 95 -7.09 -3.47 8.07
N LYS A 96 -6.09 -2.82 8.67
CA LYS A 96 -5.00 -3.47 9.42
C LYS A 96 -5.52 -4.25 10.62
N ALA A 97 -6.56 -3.78 11.30
CA ALA A 97 -7.17 -4.49 12.42
C ALA A 97 -7.92 -5.76 11.98
N LEU A 98 -8.47 -5.77 10.76
CA LEU A 98 -9.22 -6.90 10.21
C LEU A 98 -8.34 -7.93 9.49
N ALA A 99 -7.23 -7.48 8.89
CA ALA A 99 -6.35 -8.28 8.06
C ALA A 99 -5.84 -9.59 8.70
N PRO A 100 -5.42 -9.64 9.99
CA PRO A 100 -4.87 -10.86 10.58
C PRO A 100 -5.83 -12.04 10.62
N THR A 101 -7.14 -11.77 10.60
CA THR A 101 -8.20 -12.79 10.69
C THR A 101 -9.08 -12.83 9.44
N ALA A 102 -8.67 -12.17 8.36
CA ALA A 102 -9.46 -12.08 7.14
C ALA A 102 -9.64 -13.47 6.50
N THR A 103 -10.87 -13.80 6.13
CA THR A 103 -11.16 -14.93 5.23
C THR A 103 -10.66 -14.62 3.81
N PRO A 104 -10.60 -15.61 2.91
CA PRO A 104 -10.35 -15.38 1.48
C PRO A 104 -11.20 -14.25 0.88
N ASP A 105 -12.53 -14.32 1.05
CA ASP A 105 -13.47 -13.30 0.54
C ASP A 105 -13.20 -11.92 1.13
N GLN A 106 -12.88 -11.85 2.43
CA GLN A 106 -12.53 -10.59 3.09
C GLN A 106 -11.20 -10.04 2.60
N THR A 107 -10.26 -10.90 2.22
CA THR A 107 -8.96 -10.49 1.65
C THR A 107 -9.14 -9.86 0.28
N GLU A 108 -10.03 -10.40 -0.55
CA GLU A 108 -10.39 -9.79 -1.83
C GLU A 108 -11.05 -8.42 -1.62
N ILE A 109 -11.97 -8.30 -0.65
CA ILE A 109 -12.60 -7.02 -0.29
C ILE A 109 -11.54 -5.99 0.14
N ILE A 110 -10.57 -6.40 0.97
CA ILE A 110 -9.45 -5.53 1.39
C ILE A 110 -8.64 -5.07 0.17
N ALA A 111 -8.32 -5.99 -0.76
CA ALA A 111 -7.60 -5.65 -1.98
C ALA A 111 -8.35 -4.64 -2.85
N ARG A 112 -9.65 -4.86 -3.10
CA ARG A 112 -10.49 -3.93 -3.88
C ARG A 112 -10.63 -2.57 -3.20
N ALA A 113 -10.79 -2.56 -1.88
CA ALA A 113 -10.83 -1.33 -1.09
C ALA A 113 -9.50 -0.55 -1.22
N LEU A 114 -8.36 -1.25 -1.17
CA LEU A 114 -7.05 -0.64 -1.34
C LEU A 114 -6.85 -0.06 -2.74
N ILE A 115 -7.21 -0.79 -3.80
CA ILE A 115 -7.13 -0.29 -5.18
C ILE A 115 -8.00 0.97 -5.33
N SER A 116 -9.25 0.91 -4.87
CA SER A 116 -10.20 2.03 -4.95
C SER A 116 -9.68 3.25 -4.18
N TYR A 117 -9.09 3.01 -3.02
CA TYR A 117 -8.44 4.04 -2.21
C TYR A 117 -7.26 4.68 -2.95
N LEU A 118 -6.35 3.88 -3.51
CA LEU A 118 -5.19 4.36 -4.26
C LEU A 118 -5.60 5.24 -5.43
N LEU A 119 -6.59 4.82 -6.23
CA LEU A 119 -7.14 5.62 -7.32
C LEU A 119 -7.70 6.95 -6.82
N SER A 120 -8.45 6.91 -5.71
CA SER A 120 -9.08 8.11 -5.13
C SER A 120 -8.07 9.16 -4.65
N ILE A 121 -6.89 8.74 -4.19
CA ILE A 121 -5.88 9.66 -3.65
C ILE A 121 -4.83 10.09 -4.66
N SER A 122 -4.72 9.48 -5.84
CA SER A 122 -3.59 9.69 -6.77
C SER A 122 -3.93 10.38 -8.09
N ASP A 123 -5.16 10.93 -8.23
CA ASP A 123 -5.71 11.42 -9.51
C ASP A 123 -5.65 10.37 -10.65
N ALA A 124 -5.43 9.10 -10.30
CA ALA A 124 -5.29 8.00 -11.24
C ALA A 124 -6.66 7.46 -11.68
N THR A 125 -6.70 6.87 -12.86
CA THR A 125 -7.86 6.19 -13.42
C THR A 125 -7.69 4.67 -13.35
N GLU A 126 -8.76 3.93 -13.62
CA GLU A 126 -8.71 2.46 -13.69
C GLU A 126 -7.65 1.94 -14.67
N ASN A 127 -7.33 2.69 -15.73
CA ASN A 127 -6.28 2.31 -16.69
C ASN A 127 -4.87 2.37 -16.09
N ASP A 128 -4.69 3.07 -14.98
CA ASP A 128 -3.40 3.31 -14.33
C ASP A 128 -3.09 2.28 -13.26
N VAL A 129 -4.06 1.43 -12.86
CA VAL A 129 -3.86 0.41 -11.80
C VAL A 129 -2.68 -0.50 -12.13
N LEU A 130 -2.67 -1.12 -13.32
CA LEU A 130 -1.59 -2.03 -13.72
C LEU A 130 -0.23 -1.32 -13.84
N PRO A 131 -0.11 -0.14 -14.50
CA PRO A 131 1.11 0.66 -14.47
C PRO A 131 1.62 1.02 -13.07
N MET A 132 0.73 1.36 -12.14
CA MET A 132 1.09 1.66 -10.75
C MET A 132 1.67 0.44 -10.04
N LEU A 133 1.01 -0.72 -10.17
CA LEU A 133 1.50 -1.98 -9.60
C LEU A 133 2.84 -2.40 -10.20
N ASP A 134 3.04 -2.19 -11.51
CA ASP A 134 4.33 -2.49 -12.13
C ASP A 134 5.45 -1.57 -11.62
N THR A 135 5.16 -0.28 -11.40
CA THR A 135 6.13 0.65 -10.81
C THR A 135 6.59 0.17 -9.42
N LEU A 136 5.66 -0.27 -8.57
CA LEU A 136 5.97 -0.84 -7.26
C LEU A 136 6.80 -2.12 -7.37
N ARG A 137 6.48 -2.97 -8.34
CA ARG A 137 7.22 -4.20 -8.64
C ARG A 137 8.67 -3.91 -9.04
N GLN A 138 8.89 -2.99 -9.97
CA GLN A 138 10.24 -2.62 -10.41
C GLN A 138 11.05 -2.04 -9.25
N ALA A 139 10.44 -1.20 -8.41
CA ALA A 139 11.09 -0.67 -7.21
C ALA A 139 11.47 -1.77 -6.21
N ALA A 140 10.64 -2.80 -6.04
CA ALA A 140 10.98 -3.96 -5.21
C ALA A 140 12.14 -4.78 -5.78
N ILE A 141 12.12 -5.06 -7.10
CA ILE A 141 13.19 -5.80 -7.80
C ILE A 141 14.53 -5.06 -7.72
N GLN A 142 14.52 -3.73 -7.86
CA GLN A 142 15.74 -2.95 -7.73
C GLN A 142 16.33 -3.06 -6.31
N ARG A 143 15.48 -2.99 -5.27
CA ARG A 143 15.92 -3.13 -3.88
C ARG A 143 16.48 -4.52 -3.55
N SER A 144 15.94 -5.59 -4.14
CA SER A 144 16.51 -6.94 -3.94
C SER A 144 17.82 -7.15 -4.69
N SER A 145 18.07 -6.35 -5.75
CA SER A 145 19.29 -6.42 -6.56
C SER A 145 20.44 -5.58 -6.00
N ASP A 146 20.17 -4.65 -5.09
CA ASP A 146 21.16 -3.78 -4.44
C ASP A 146 21.41 -4.20 -2.98
N PRO A 147 22.38 -5.09 -2.68
CA PRO A 147 22.63 -5.60 -1.33
C PRO A 147 23.26 -4.55 -0.38
N SER A 148 23.27 -3.27 -0.73
CA SER A 148 23.95 -2.18 -0.01
C SER A 148 23.01 -1.05 0.44
N ALA A 149 21.69 -1.19 0.27
CA ALA A 149 20.68 -0.22 0.71
C ALA A 149 20.14 -0.54 2.11
#